data_AF-A0A953P5I8-F1
#
_entry.id   AF-A0A953P5I8-F1
#
_cell.length_a   1.000
_cell.length_b   1.000
_cell.length_c   1.000
_cell.angle_alpha   90.00
_cell.angle_beta   90.00
_cell.angle_gamma   90.00
#
_symmetry.space_group_name_H-M   'P 1'
#
loop_
_entity.id
_entity.type
_entity.pdbx_description
1 polymer ?
#
loop_
_entity_poly.entity_id
_entity_poly.type
_entity_poly.pdbx_seq_one_letter_code
_entity_poly.pdbx_strand_id
1 'polypeptide(L)'
;MKTKPLAPDNSRDHAKNRPAAAQPSRCLFPFSDGRQCSMLRHDSHPSLCLFHARQEQQLLDSPAIAAELAGLSGPAPDSSRGQFLTSTDISRVLGKLFQLLAQDRISRPKAATLAYITQLLLHNQHSVQHEFQQTLGYNAWENARHHSLTSQSACPLPPIPINP
;
A
#
# COMPACT_ATOMS: atom_id res chain seq x y z
N MET A 1 -38.55 -79.22 7.86
CA MET A 1 -37.12 -78.89 8.04
C MET A 1 -36.84 -77.54 7.39
N LYS A 2 -36.17 -76.62 8.12
CA LYS A 2 -35.81 -75.21 7.83
C LYS A 2 -36.98 -74.19 8.03
N THR A 3 -37.14 -73.49 9.17
CA THR A 3 -36.43 -72.26 9.70
C THR A 3 -36.49 -71.08 8.72
N LYS A 4 -36.92 -69.84 9.01
CA LYS A 4 -36.65 -68.87 10.11
C LYS A 4 -37.60 -67.62 9.92
N PRO A 5 -37.61 -66.60 10.82
CA PRO A 5 -38.76 -65.74 11.12
C PRO A 5 -38.52 -64.20 10.91
N LEU A 6 -39.44 -63.39 11.47
CA LEU A 6 -39.45 -61.95 11.80
C LEU A 6 -40.02 -60.91 10.79
N ALA A 7 -41.11 -60.26 11.23
CA ALA A 7 -41.43 -58.85 11.01
C ALA A 7 -40.60 -57.96 11.98
N PRO A 8 -40.64 -56.60 12.01
CA PRO A 8 -41.53 -55.67 11.30
C PRO A 8 -40.87 -54.35 10.75
N ASP A 9 -41.66 -53.64 9.94
CA ASP A 9 -41.90 -52.19 9.89
C ASP A 9 -40.71 -51.21 10.01
N ASN A 10 -40.22 -50.74 8.85
CA ASN A 10 -39.20 -49.70 8.74
C ASN A 10 -39.86 -48.30 8.86
N SER A 11 -39.96 -47.85 10.10
CA SER A 11 -40.52 -46.56 10.48
C SER A 11 -39.58 -45.41 10.07
N ARG A 12 -40.05 -44.65 9.07
CA ARG A 12 -39.97 -43.18 8.99
C ARG A 12 -38.58 -42.58 9.23
N ASP A 13 -37.73 -42.66 8.21
CA ASP A 13 -36.67 -41.68 7.98
C ASP A 13 -37.32 -40.32 7.68
N HIS A 14 -37.64 -39.57 8.74
CA HIS A 14 -37.78 -38.13 8.64
C HIS A 14 -36.41 -37.57 8.27
N ALA A 15 -36.16 -37.52 6.96
CA ALA A 15 -35.08 -36.75 6.34
C ALA A 15 -35.18 -35.32 6.86
N LYS A 16 -34.44 -35.07 7.93
CA LYS A 16 -34.36 -33.80 8.61
C LYS A 16 -33.83 -32.80 7.59
N ASN A 17 -34.73 -31.94 7.15
CA ASN A 17 -34.52 -30.67 6.47
C ASN A 17 -33.08 -30.15 6.70
N ARG A 18 -32.18 -30.46 5.76
CA ARG A 18 -30.84 -29.87 5.71
C ARG A 18 -31.03 -28.54 5.01
N PRO A 19 -30.96 -27.38 5.69
CA PRO A 19 -30.93 -26.13 4.96
C PRO A 19 -29.70 -26.15 4.07
N ALA A 20 -29.93 -26.14 2.77
CA ALA A 20 -28.92 -26.04 1.75
C ALA A 20 -28.20 -24.70 1.90
N ALA A 21 -26.87 -24.75 1.78
CA ALA A 21 -25.96 -23.63 1.57
C ALA A 21 -26.00 -22.52 2.62
N ALA A 22 -25.36 -22.76 3.77
CA ALA A 22 -24.65 -21.69 4.44
C ALA A 22 -23.62 -21.13 3.44
N GLN A 23 -23.94 -19.97 2.87
CA GLN A 23 -23.06 -19.14 2.04
C GLN A 23 -21.63 -19.20 2.60
N PRO A 24 -20.58 -19.29 1.76
CA PRO A 24 -19.22 -19.42 2.26
C PRO A 24 -18.84 -18.15 3.04
N SER A 25 -19.07 -18.17 4.35
CA SER A 25 -18.64 -17.15 5.31
C SER A 25 -17.13 -17.14 5.49
N ARG A 26 -16.39 -17.89 4.66
CA ARG A 26 -14.94 -17.99 4.66
C ARG A 26 -14.35 -17.16 3.52
N CYS A 27 -13.13 -16.72 3.75
CA CYS A 27 -12.30 -16.04 2.78
C CYS A 27 -12.01 -16.96 1.58
N LEU A 28 -12.21 -16.44 0.36
CA LEU A 28 -12.02 -17.18 -0.89
C LEU A 28 -10.59 -17.09 -1.44
N PHE A 29 -9.65 -16.51 -0.70
CA PHE A 29 -8.26 -16.36 -1.14
C PHE A 29 -7.59 -17.72 -1.38
N PRO A 30 -7.09 -18.00 -2.60
CA PRO A 30 -6.33 -19.21 -2.90
C PRO A 30 -4.85 -19.02 -2.56
N PHE A 31 -4.26 -20.01 -1.90
CA PHE A 31 -2.80 -20.12 -1.77
C PHE A 31 -2.22 -20.82 -3.01
N SER A 32 -0.93 -20.62 -3.26
CA SER A 32 -0.16 -21.31 -4.31
C SER A 32 -0.31 -22.84 -4.27
N ASP A 33 -0.52 -23.37 -3.07
CA ASP A 33 -0.61 -24.81 -2.81
C ASP A 33 -2.04 -25.36 -3.01
N GLY A 34 -2.96 -24.56 -3.57
CA GLY A 34 -4.37 -24.92 -3.80
C GLY A 34 -5.25 -24.89 -2.54
N ARG A 35 -4.69 -24.53 -1.39
CA ARG A 35 -5.43 -24.35 -0.14
C ARG A 35 -6.21 -23.03 -0.16
N GLN A 36 -7.29 -22.95 0.62
CA GLN A 36 -8.04 -21.72 0.84
C GLN A 36 -7.86 -21.21 2.27
N CYS A 37 -7.95 -19.90 2.45
CA CYS A 37 -7.91 -19.29 3.76
C CYS A 37 -9.07 -19.77 4.64
N SER A 38 -8.76 -20.18 5.88
CA SER A 38 -9.76 -20.65 6.85
C SER A 38 -10.46 -19.52 7.59
N MET A 39 -9.97 -18.28 7.49
CA MET A 39 -10.56 -17.13 8.17
C MET A 39 -11.95 -16.79 7.62
N LEU A 40 -12.78 -16.22 8.49
CA LEU A 40 -14.08 -15.71 8.09
C LEU A 40 -13.94 -14.47 7.19
N ARG A 41 -14.85 -14.36 6.23
CA ARG A 41 -15.05 -13.19 5.40
C ARG A 41 -15.46 -12.02 6.30
N HIS A 42 -14.96 -10.84 5.98
CA HIS A 42 -15.38 -9.63 6.67
C HIS A 42 -16.52 -8.95 5.92
N ASP A 43 -17.46 -8.35 6.64
CA ASP A 43 -18.66 -7.73 6.04
C ASP A 43 -18.31 -6.58 5.07
N SER A 44 -17.14 -5.95 5.24
CA SER A 44 -16.66 -4.89 4.36
C SER A 44 -16.09 -5.36 3.02
N HIS A 45 -15.94 -6.67 2.80
CA HIS A 45 -15.36 -7.20 1.56
C HIS A 45 -16.17 -8.36 0.99
N PRO A 46 -16.52 -8.34 -0.31
CA PRO A 46 -17.44 -9.31 -0.90
C PRO A 46 -16.92 -10.75 -0.87
N SER A 47 -15.61 -11.00 -0.77
CA SER A 47 -15.01 -12.34 -0.93
C SER A 47 -13.88 -12.70 0.04
N LEU A 48 -13.33 -11.75 0.81
CA LEU A 48 -12.07 -11.93 1.56
C LEU A 48 -12.23 -11.66 3.06
N CYS A 49 -11.32 -12.22 3.86
CA CYS A 49 -11.15 -11.80 5.26
C CYS A 49 -10.49 -10.42 5.33
N LEU A 50 -10.54 -9.77 6.50
CA LEU A 50 -9.88 -8.48 6.72
C LEU A 50 -8.42 -8.45 6.27
N PHE A 51 -7.67 -9.51 6.54
CA PHE A 51 -6.26 -9.59 6.22
C PHE A 51 -6.01 -9.59 4.70
N HIS A 52 -6.67 -10.49 3.97
CA HIS A 52 -6.52 -10.57 2.52
C HIS A 52 -7.16 -9.38 1.80
N ALA A 53 -8.24 -8.81 2.33
CA ALA A 53 -8.83 -7.58 1.80
C ALA A 53 -7.85 -6.41 1.88
N ARG A 54 -7.15 -6.23 3.01
CA ARG A 54 -6.08 -5.22 3.13
C ARG A 54 -4.92 -5.51 2.19
N GLN A 55 -4.51 -6.77 2.07
CA GLN A 55 -3.43 -7.15 1.17
C GLN A 55 -3.78 -6.86 -0.30
N GLU A 56 -5.01 -7.14 -0.71
CA GLU A 56 -5.51 -6.81 -2.04
C GLU A 56 -5.54 -5.30 -2.26
N GLN A 57 -6.07 -4.53 -1.31
CA GLN A 57 -6.04 -3.06 -1.37
C GLN A 57 -4.62 -2.51 -1.51
N GLN A 58 -3.65 -3.06 -0.76
CA GLN A 58 -2.24 -2.66 -0.88
C GLN A 58 -1.65 -2.95 -2.26
N LEU A 59 -2.08 -4.02 -2.94
CA LEU A 59 -1.65 -4.33 -4.30
C LEU A 59 -2.28 -3.37 -5.33
N LEU A 60 -3.57 -3.05 -5.17
CA LEU A 60 -4.29 -2.12 -6.02
C LEU A 60 -3.78 -0.67 -5.87
N ASP A 61 -3.38 -0.29 -4.66
CA ASP A 61 -2.86 1.05 -4.35
C ASP A 61 -1.39 1.24 -4.75
N SER A 62 -0.64 0.14 -4.91
CA SER A 62 0.79 0.18 -5.24
C SER A 62 1.15 1.05 -6.45
N PRO A 63 0.47 0.98 -7.61
CA PRO A 63 0.79 1.85 -8.75
C PRO A 63 0.50 3.32 -8.48
N ALA A 64 -0.58 3.63 -7.77
CA ALA A 64 -0.92 5.01 -7.41
C ALA A 64 0.11 5.60 -6.45
N ILE A 65 0.50 4.84 -5.42
CA ILE A 65 1.56 5.23 -4.48
C ILE A 65 2.89 5.43 -5.21
N ALA A 66 3.24 4.55 -6.16
CA ALA A 66 4.46 4.69 -6.95
C ALA A 66 4.43 5.97 -7.81
N ALA A 67 3.30 6.27 -8.46
CA ALA A 67 3.13 7.49 -9.24
C ALA A 67 3.19 8.76 -8.39
N GLU A 68 2.55 8.75 -7.22
CA GLU A 68 2.63 9.86 -6.25
C GLU A 68 4.07 10.11 -5.81
N LEU A 69 4.80 9.05 -5.41
CA LEU A 69 6.19 9.18 -4.98
C LEU A 69 7.12 9.61 -6.12
N ALA A 70 6.88 9.13 -7.35
CA ALA A 70 7.61 9.58 -8.53
C ALA A 70 7.35 11.06 -8.83
N GLY A 71 6.13 11.56 -8.64
CA GLY A 71 5.79 12.98 -8.83
C GLY A 71 6.44 13.93 -7.82
N LEU A 72 6.92 13.43 -6.66
CA LEU A 72 7.62 14.25 -5.66
C LEU A 72 9.09 14.51 -6.02
N SER A 73 9.64 13.70 -6.91
CA SER A 73 10.94 13.95 -7.51
C SER A 73 10.75 14.99 -8.62
N GLY A 74 11.52 16.09 -8.57
CA GLY A 74 11.21 17.31 -9.31
C GLY A 74 11.04 17.14 -10.83
N PRO A 75 10.42 18.12 -11.51
CA PRO A 75 10.17 18.05 -12.94
C PRO A 75 11.49 18.13 -13.71
N ALA A 76 11.96 16.99 -14.22
CA ALA A 76 13.00 16.97 -15.24
C ALA A 76 12.32 16.99 -16.63
N PRO A 77 12.79 17.85 -17.57
CA PRO A 77 12.23 17.95 -18.92
C PRO A 77 12.45 16.69 -19.78
N ASP A 78 13.24 15.72 -19.33
CA ASP A 78 13.55 14.50 -20.05
C ASP A 78 13.73 13.28 -19.13
N SER A 79 12.64 12.53 -18.98
CA SER A 79 12.65 11.08 -18.76
C SER A 79 13.23 10.51 -17.46
N SER A 80 12.31 10.02 -16.62
CA SER A 80 12.45 8.84 -15.75
C SER A 80 13.44 8.89 -14.56
N ARG A 81 14.27 9.91 -14.42
CA ARG A 81 15.10 10.07 -13.21
C ARG A 81 14.48 11.08 -12.26
N GLY A 82 13.88 10.56 -11.21
CA GLY A 82 13.59 11.36 -10.04
C GLY A 82 14.89 11.84 -9.40
N GLN A 83 15.28 13.08 -9.65
CA GLN A 83 16.51 13.64 -9.09
C GLN A 83 16.22 14.22 -7.71
N PHE A 84 16.74 13.57 -6.67
CA PHE A 84 16.77 14.13 -5.32
C PHE A 84 17.99 15.05 -5.18
N LEU A 85 17.87 16.25 -5.75
CA LEU A 85 18.99 17.21 -5.80
C LEU A 85 19.19 17.95 -4.48
N THR A 86 18.16 18.02 -3.64
CA THR A 86 18.19 18.76 -2.38
C THR A 86 17.70 17.92 -1.20
N SER A 87 18.20 18.24 0.01
CA SER A 87 17.68 17.65 1.25
C SER A 87 16.18 17.84 1.35
N THR A 88 15.69 18.96 0.86
CA THR A 88 14.29 19.32 0.91
C THR A 88 13.41 18.41 0.04
N ASP A 89 13.91 17.95 -1.10
CA ASP A 89 13.21 16.96 -1.93
C ASP A 89 13.13 15.60 -1.23
N ILE A 90 14.18 15.21 -0.53
CA ILE A 90 14.21 13.97 0.28
C ILE A 90 13.27 14.09 1.48
N SER A 91 13.28 15.23 2.19
CA SER A 91 12.35 15.51 3.29
C SER A 91 10.89 15.47 2.85
N ARG A 92 10.59 15.90 1.61
CA ARG A 92 9.24 15.80 1.03
C ARG A 92 8.80 14.35 0.86
N VAL A 93 9.65 13.51 0.28
CA VAL A 93 9.37 12.07 0.13
C VAL A 93 9.20 11.40 1.49
N LEU A 94 10.07 11.71 2.46
CA LEU A 94 9.95 11.20 3.84
C LEU A 94 8.62 11.59 4.49
N GLY A 95 8.19 12.84 4.34
CA GLY A 95 6.90 13.30 4.86
C GLY A 95 5.72 12.55 4.24
N LYS A 96 5.78 12.27 2.92
CA LYS A 96 4.74 11.49 2.24
C LYS A 96 4.76 10.02 2.63
N LEU A 97 5.94 9.41 2.78
CA LEU A 97 6.07 8.07 3.32
C LEU A 97 5.48 7.98 4.73
N PHE A 98 5.75 8.96 5.59
CA PHE A 98 5.17 9.02 6.93
C PHE A 98 3.64 9.08 6.89
N GLN A 99 3.05 9.90 6.01
CA GLN A 99 1.60 9.95 5.82
C GLN A 99 1.01 8.62 5.36
N LEU A 100 1.64 7.97 4.37
CA LEU A 100 1.18 6.68 3.84
C LEU A 100 1.28 5.55 4.88
N LEU A 101 2.28 5.63 5.76
CA LEU A 101 2.43 4.71 6.89
C LEU A 101 1.40 4.96 7.98
N ALA A 102 1.10 6.22 8.29
CA ALA A 102 0.04 6.56 9.24
C ALA A 102 -1.34 6.08 8.75
N GLN A 103 -1.53 6.00 7.42
CA GLN A 103 -2.76 5.49 6.79
C GLN A 103 -2.78 3.96 6.63
N ASP A 104 -1.77 3.22 7.11
CA ASP A 104 -1.62 1.74 6.95
C ASP A 104 -1.65 1.26 5.48
N ARG A 105 -1.39 2.17 4.52
CA ARG A 105 -1.38 1.88 3.07
C ARG A 105 -0.09 1.19 2.62
N ILE A 106 0.97 1.29 3.42
CA ILE A 106 2.25 0.63 3.19
C ILE A 106 2.57 -0.29 4.37
N SER A 107 3.04 -1.50 4.09
CA SER A 107 3.45 -2.43 5.14
C SER A 107 4.71 -1.96 5.87
N ARG A 108 4.78 -2.21 7.20
CA ARG A 108 5.95 -1.90 8.05
C ARG A 108 7.31 -2.34 7.47
N PRO A 109 7.48 -3.53 6.87
CA PRO A 109 8.78 -3.89 6.27
C PRO A 109 9.13 -3.00 5.06
N LYS A 110 8.16 -2.68 4.19
CA LYS A 110 8.37 -1.75 3.06
C LYS A 110 8.75 -0.35 3.57
N ALA A 111 8.09 0.09 4.65
CA ALA A 111 8.41 1.33 5.34
C ALA A 111 9.89 1.44 5.74
N ALA A 112 10.40 0.38 6.39
CA ALA A 112 11.77 0.33 6.89
C ALA A 112 12.77 0.35 5.74
N THR A 113 12.50 -0.39 4.66
CA THR A 113 13.33 -0.34 3.44
C THR A 113 13.35 1.06 2.84
N LEU A 114 12.19 1.72 2.75
CA LEU A 114 12.11 3.08 2.21
C LEU A 114 12.86 4.08 3.09
N ALA A 115 12.69 4.01 4.42
CA ALA A 115 13.42 4.83 5.37
C ALA A 115 14.95 4.68 5.22
N TYR A 116 15.42 3.44 5.08
CA TYR A 116 16.82 3.14 4.83
C TYR A 116 17.33 3.72 3.50
N ILE A 117 16.56 3.59 2.41
CA ILE A 117 16.90 4.21 1.12
C ILE A 117 16.99 5.72 1.25
N THR A 118 16.05 6.37 1.92
CA THR A 118 16.13 7.82 2.18
C THR A 118 17.33 8.22 3.02
N GLN A 119 17.74 7.40 4.00
CA GLN A 119 18.97 7.63 4.76
C GLN A 119 20.20 7.58 3.84
N LEU A 120 20.28 6.62 2.93
CA LEU A 120 21.35 6.53 1.92
C LEU A 120 21.35 7.75 0.99
N LEU A 121 20.17 8.24 0.58
CA LEU A 121 20.06 9.44 -0.26
C LEU A 121 20.57 10.69 0.48
N LEU A 122 20.20 10.86 1.76
CA LEU A 122 20.70 11.98 2.58
C LEU A 122 22.22 11.93 2.73
N HIS A 123 22.78 10.74 2.91
CA HIS A 123 24.23 10.57 3.05
C HIS A 123 24.98 10.89 1.75
N ASN A 124 24.44 10.50 0.60
CA ASN A 124 25.07 10.75 -0.71
C ASN A 124 24.86 12.18 -1.23
N GLN A 125 23.99 12.96 -0.59
CA GLN A 125 23.59 14.26 -1.11
C GLN A 125 24.77 15.23 -1.27
N HIS A 126 25.74 15.22 -0.35
CA HIS A 126 26.90 16.10 -0.45
C HIS A 126 27.76 15.78 -1.68
N SER A 127 27.92 14.49 -2.00
CA SER A 127 28.64 14.04 -3.19
C SER A 127 27.91 14.46 -4.46
N VAL A 128 26.59 14.26 -4.53
CA VAL A 128 25.77 14.66 -5.68
C VAL A 128 25.78 16.18 -5.88
N GLN A 129 25.68 16.95 -4.80
CA GLN A 129 25.77 18.41 -4.85
C GLN A 129 27.12 18.85 -5.42
N HIS A 130 28.21 18.24 -4.96
CA HIS A 130 29.56 18.58 -5.43
C HIS A 130 29.74 18.23 -6.91
N GLU A 131 29.32 17.05 -7.35
CA GLU A 131 29.34 16.66 -8.77
C GLU A 131 28.49 17.59 -9.65
N PHE A 132 27.31 17.99 -9.17
CA PHE A 132 26.42 18.91 -9.87
C PHE A 132 27.06 20.30 -10.00
N GLN A 133 27.61 20.83 -8.91
CA GLN A 133 28.29 22.13 -8.91
C GLN A 133 29.52 22.12 -9.82
N GLN A 134 30.27 21.01 -9.88
CA GLN A 134 31.43 20.85 -10.75
C GLN A 134 31.07 20.80 -12.24
N THR A 135 29.93 20.19 -12.58
CA THR A 135 29.53 19.97 -13.98
C THR A 135 28.69 21.09 -14.56
N LEU A 136 27.73 21.61 -13.79
CA LEU A 136 26.72 22.58 -14.23
C LEU A 136 26.94 23.98 -13.64
N GLY A 137 27.84 24.10 -12.66
CA GLY A 137 28.16 25.37 -11.99
C GLY A 137 27.23 25.70 -10.83
N TYR A 138 27.69 26.63 -9.99
CA TYR A 138 26.98 27.05 -8.76
C TYR A 138 25.60 27.65 -9.06
N ASN A 139 25.49 28.50 -10.09
CA ASN A 139 24.24 29.20 -10.42
C ASN A 139 23.13 28.24 -10.87
N ALA A 140 23.49 27.17 -11.59
CA ALA A 140 22.53 26.14 -12.00
C ALA A 140 21.99 25.38 -10.78
N TRP A 141 22.86 25.08 -9.82
CA TRP A 141 22.46 24.42 -8.57
C TRP A 141 21.55 25.32 -7.72
N GLU A 142 21.87 26.61 -7.63
CA GLU A 142 21.05 27.59 -6.90
C GLU A 142 19.66 27.73 -7.51
N ASN A 143 19.57 27.82 -8.84
CA ASN A 143 18.28 27.84 -9.53
C ASN A 143 17.48 26.56 -9.28
N ALA A 144 18.10 25.38 -9.37
CA ALA A 144 17.44 24.10 -9.08
C ALA A 144 16.92 24.06 -7.63
N ARG A 145 17.71 24.53 -6.66
CA ARG A 145 17.29 24.62 -5.25
C ARG A 145 16.11 25.56 -5.07
N HIS A 146 16.13 26.73 -5.71
CA HIS A 146 15.01 27.67 -5.68
C HIS A 146 13.72 27.06 -6.27
N HIS A 147 13.82 26.35 -7.39
CA HIS A 147 12.67 25.62 -7.96
C HIS A 147 12.13 24.53 -7.02
N SER A 148 13.00 23.74 -6.39
CA SER A 148 12.58 22.71 -5.42
C SER A 148 11.87 23.30 -4.21
N LEU A 149 12.35 24.44 -3.68
CA LEU A 149 11.76 25.12 -2.52
C LEU A 149 10.43 25.81 -2.87
N THR A 150 10.36 26.49 -4.01
CA THR A 150 9.13 27.16 -4.48
C THR A 150 8.02 26.18 -4.84
N SER A 151 8.37 25.02 -5.41
CA SER A 151 7.42 23.92 -5.62
C SER A 151 6.91 23.33 -4.30
N GLN A 152 7.56 23.63 -3.17
CA GLN A 152 7.22 23.14 -1.84
C GLN A 152 6.27 24.08 -1.07
N SER A 153 6.42 25.39 -1.26
CA SER A 153 5.57 26.41 -0.63
C SER A 153 4.21 26.58 -1.31
N ALA A 154 3.97 25.93 -2.46
CA ALA A 154 2.70 25.96 -3.17
C ALA A 154 1.57 25.13 -2.52
N CYS A 155 1.72 24.68 -1.27
CA CYS A 155 0.59 24.23 -0.46
C CYS A 155 -0.24 25.47 -0.06
N PRO A 156 -1.52 25.57 -0.44
CA PRO A 156 -2.37 26.64 0.05
C PRO A 156 -2.48 26.50 1.57
N LEU A 157 -2.04 27.52 2.29
CA LEU A 157 -2.29 27.62 3.72
C LEU A 157 -3.82 27.52 3.94
N PRO A 158 -4.29 26.70 4.90
CA PRO A 158 -5.71 26.73 5.26
C PRO A 158 -6.05 28.17 5.68
N PRO A 159 -7.22 28.72 5.26
CA PRO A 159 -7.61 30.06 5.63
C PRO A 159 -7.62 30.17 7.15
N ILE A 160 -6.85 31.12 7.67
CA ILE A 160 -6.80 31.41 9.10
C ILE A 160 -8.22 31.78 9.51
N PRO A 161 -8.85 31.06 10.47
CA PRO A 161 -10.17 31.43 10.94
C PRO A 161 -10.07 32.79 11.62
N ILE A 162 -10.61 33.81 10.96
CA ILE A 162 -10.87 35.12 11.56
C ILE A 162 -12.03 34.91 12.52
N ASN A 163 -11.73 34.73 13.81
CA ASN A 163 -12.75 34.69 14.85
C ASN A 163 -13.07 36.15 15.27
N PRO A 164 -14.36 36.51 15.46
CA PRO A 164 -14.79 37.86 15.80
C PRO A 164 -14.42 38.28 17.23
#